data_AF-A0A835FAN8-F1
#
_entry.id   AF-A0A835FAN8-F1
#
_cell.length_a   1.000
_cell.length_b   1.000
_cell.length_c   1.000
_cell.angle_alpha   90.00
_cell.angle_beta   90.00
_cell.angle_gamma   90.00
#
_symmetry.space_group_name_H-M   'P 1'
#
loop_
_entity.id
_entity.type
_entity.pdbx_description
1 polymer ?
#
loop_
_entity_poly.entity_id
_entity_poly.type
_entity_poly.pdbx_seq_one_letter_code
_entity_poly.pdbx_strand_id
1 'polypeptide(L)'
;MLSILVKSMHCEFSSSELECATKNFSSSLKIGEGGFGCVYRGILGSMTVAIKVLKSERLQGQSQFEQELPNGSLEDFLLCEEKRRMLPWRSRIRIIAEICSALIFLHKNIPHPVVHGDLKPANILLDANLVSKLSDFGISRALIQSSTNMSALHCITDPVGTALYMEPDFLTTGELTPHSDVYSFGIVVLRMLTGKPPGGIKKIVEDAMEKGDLNSVVDTSAGEWPDVHVQQLAHLAISCTESRRSRPDLSGEVWRVVEIMRDGADIPLASSPRSVLEIYLLIDHCFCVQIFQDVMDEPHFAADGFTYEGEAIRCWLSSGHDTSPMTNLPLGHSQLTPNYSLRSAIQEWLQQQRAASF
;
A
#
# COMPACT_ATOMS: atom_id res chain seq x y z
N MET A 1 25.01 7.86 -19.97
CA MET A 1 24.51 9.25 -20.07
C MET A 1 25.05 9.98 -18.85
N LEU A 2 26.03 10.87 -19.04
CA LEU A 2 26.73 11.58 -17.96
C LEU A 2 25.89 12.77 -17.50
N SER A 3 25.48 12.80 -16.23
CA SER A 3 24.91 13.99 -15.59
C SER A 3 25.83 14.45 -14.47
N ILE A 4 26.28 15.71 -14.53
CA ILE A 4 27.22 16.30 -13.56
C ILE A 4 26.49 17.37 -12.76
N LEU A 5 26.42 17.17 -11.45
CA LEU A 5 25.88 18.14 -10.49
C LEU A 5 26.99 19.12 -10.10
N VAL A 6 27.04 20.29 -10.74
CA VAL A 6 27.84 21.42 -10.27
C VAL A 6 26.98 22.25 -9.32
N LYS A 7 27.30 22.22 -8.02
CA LYS A 7 26.68 23.16 -7.06
C LYS A 7 27.13 24.58 -7.41
N SER A 8 26.16 25.43 -7.79
CA SER A 8 26.18 26.89 -7.74
C SER A 8 26.32 27.72 -9.04
N MET A 9 26.31 27.16 -10.25
CA MET A 9 25.99 27.94 -11.46
C MET A 9 25.27 27.05 -12.48
N HIS A 10 24.10 27.46 -12.96
CA HIS A 10 23.37 26.79 -14.04
C HIS A 10 24.09 27.04 -15.37
N CYS A 11 25.05 26.18 -15.73
CA CYS A 11 25.61 26.07 -17.07
C CYS A 11 25.64 24.60 -17.48
N GLU A 12 25.07 24.28 -18.65
CA GLU A 12 25.22 22.97 -19.27
C GLU A 12 26.55 22.92 -20.05
N PHE A 13 27.31 21.83 -19.89
CA PHE A 13 28.58 21.59 -20.60
C PHE A 13 28.47 20.33 -21.44
N SER A 14 29.08 20.34 -22.62
CA SER A 14 29.13 19.17 -23.51
C SER A 14 30.12 18.11 -23.02
N SER A 15 29.92 16.84 -23.41
CA SER A 15 30.87 15.75 -23.09
C SER A 15 32.28 16.06 -23.58
N SER A 16 32.39 16.63 -24.78
CA SER A 16 33.67 17.00 -25.39
C SER A 16 34.39 18.11 -24.61
N GLU A 17 33.67 19.08 -24.06
CA GLU A 17 34.27 20.12 -23.20
C GLU A 17 34.82 19.53 -21.91
N LEU A 18 34.11 18.60 -21.29
CA LEU A 18 34.53 17.95 -20.05
C LEU A 18 35.70 16.98 -20.26
N GLU A 19 35.69 16.25 -21.38
CA GLU A 19 36.80 15.41 -21.82
C GLU A 19 38.05 16.26 -22.09
N CYS A 20 37.91 17.39 -22.79
CA CYS A 20 38.99 18.32 -23.02
C CYS A 20 39.53 18.90 -21.70
N ALA A 21 38.63 19.35 -20.81
CA ALA A 21 38.98 19.94 -19.51
C ALA A 21 39.73 18.97 -18.58
N THR A 22 39.48 17.67 -18.72
CA THR A 22 40.07 16.61 -17.88
C THR A 22 41.14 15.78 -18.59
N LYS A 23 41.53 16.14 -19.82
CA LYS A 23 42.42 15.35 -20.70
C LYS A 23 41.96 13.89 -20.81
N ASN A 24 40.72 13.69 -21.20
CA ASN A 24 40.03 12.40 -21.27
C ASN A 24 40.04 11.66 -19.92
N PHE A 25 39.71 12.38 -18.83
CA PHE A 25 39.69 11.84 -17.47
C PHE A 25 41.01 11.17 -17.06
N SER A 26 42.13 11.83 -17.36
CA SER A 26 43.48 11.33 -17.04
C SER A 26 43.63 11.06 -15.54
N SER A 27 44.22 9.91 -15.20
CA SER A 27 44.53 9.55 -13.80
C SER A 27 45.44 10.56 -13.11
N SER A 28 46.28 11.28 -13.87
CA SER A 28 47.15 12.34 -13.35
C SER A 28 46.40 13.56 -12.82
N LEU A 29 45.12 13.72 -13.20
CA LEU A 29 44.25 14.81 -12.77
C LEU A 29 43.22 14.35 -11.73
N LYS A 30 43.24 13.09 -11.32
CA LYS A 30 42.33 12.55 -10.31
C LYS A 30 42.70 13.09 -8.93
N ILE A 31 41.74 13.70 -8.27
CA ILE A 31 41.92 14.30 -6.93
C ILE A 31 41.28 13.47 -5.82
N GLY A 32 40.40 12.52 -6.14
CA GLY A 32 39.82 11.61 -5.15
C GLY A 32 38.93 10.53 -5.77
N GLU A 33 38.72 9.45 -5.03
CA GLU A 33 37.78 8.37 -5.35
C GLU A 33 36.97 8.00 -4.11
N GLY A 34 35.67 7.80 -4.28
CA GLY A 34 34.78 7.28 -3.24
C GLY A 34 33.67 6.41 -3.84
N GLY A 35 32.74 5.95 -3.00
CA GLY A 35 31.63 5.07 -3.43
C GLY A 35 30.79 5.62 -4.59
N PHE A 36 30.68 6.95 -4.69
CA PHE A 36 29.91 7.65 -5.73
C PHE A 36 30.75 8.05 -6.96
N GLY A 37 31.94 7.51 -7.14
CA GLY A 37 32.78 7.72 -8.32
C GLY A 37 34.08 8.51 -8.10
N CYS A 38 34.67 8.97 -9.20
CA CYS A 38 35.98 9.62 -9.24
C CYS A 38 35.82 11.14 -9.41
N VAL A 39 36.64 11.91 -8.71
CA VAL A 39 36.72 13.37 -8.89
C VAL A 39 38.02 13.72 -9.58
N TYR A 40 37.95 14.53 -10.64
CA TYR A 40 39.08 15.02 -11.42
C TYR A 40 39.18 16.54 -11.32
N ARG A 41 40.41 17.06 -11.35
CA ARG A 41 40.66 18.48 -11.56
C ARG A 41 40.60 18.78 -13.05
N GLY A 42 39.81 19.78 -13.44
CA GLY A 42 39.71 20.26 -14.82
C GLY A 42 39.81 21.77 -14.94
N ILE A 43 39.95 22.25 -16.17
CA ILE A 43 39.93 23.69 -16.50
C ILE A 43 38.84 23.93 -17.54
N LEU A 44 37.82 24.69 -17.20
CA LEU A 44 36.74 25.13 -18.10
C LEU A 44 36.90 26.64 -18.33
N GLY A 45 37.21 27.04 -19.56
CA GLY A 45 37.61 28.41 -19.86
C GLY A 45 38.86 28.82 -19.06
N SER A 46 38.74 29.81 -18.18
CA SER A 46 39.79 30.24 -17.24
C SER A 46 39.60 29.69 -15.81
N MET A 47 38.53 28.92 -15.56
CA MET A 47 38.17 28.48 -14.22
C MET A 47 38.68 27.07 -13.93
N THR A 48 39.40 26.91 -12.82
CA THR A 48 39.75 25.57 -12.30
C THR A 48 38.54 24.98 -11.58
N VAL A 49 38.15 23.78 -11.96
CA VAL A 49 36.95 23.09 -11.44
C VAL A 49 37.29 21.67 -10.96
N ALA A 50 36.44 21.15 -10.07
CA ALA A 50 36.42 19.74 -9.70
C ALA A 50 35.25 19.04 -10.42
N ILE A 51 35.56 18.09 -11.29
CA ILE A 51 34.62 17.37 -12.13
C ILE A 51 34.43 15.98 -11.52
N LYS A 52 33.26 15.72 -10.93
CA LYS A 52 32.91 14.42 -10.37
C LYS A 52 32.26 13.55 -11.45
N VAL A 53 32.95 12.47 -11.82
CA VAL A 53 32.47 11.42 -12.70
C VAL A 53 31.84 10.34 -11.84
N LEU A 54 30.53 10.18 -11.96
CA LEU A 54 29.81 9.10 -11.29
C LEU A 54 30.21 7.77 -11.95
N LYS A 55 30.55 6.77 -11.14
CA LYS A 55 30.64 5.39 -11.63
C LYS A 55 29.26 5.02 -12.18
N SER A 56 29.20 4.18 -13.21
CA SER A 56 27.94 3.56 -13.61
C SER A 56 27.48 2.67 -12.45
N GLU A 57 26.71 3.24 -11.52
CA GLU A 57 26.23 2.65 -10.27
C GLU A 57 25.40 1.37 -10.47
N ARG A 58 25.08 1.01 -11.71
CA ARG A 58 24.30 -0.20 -12.02
C ARG A 58 24.98 -1.48 -11.54
N LEU A 59 26.28 -1.68 -11.76
CA LEU A 59 26.90 -3.01 -11.59
C LEU A 59 27.37 -3.34 -10.16
N GLN A 60 27.91 -2.36 -9.42
CA GLN A 60 28.32 -2.59 -8.01
C GLN A 60 27.12 -2.57 -7.05
N GLY A 61 26.17 -1.68 -7.29
CA GLY A 61 24.88 -1.67 -6.60
C GLY A 61 24.11 -2.96 -6.84
N GLN A 62 23.99 -3.44 -8.09
CA GLN A 62 23.34 -4.72 -8.38
C GLN A 62 23.93 -5.88 -7.59
N SER A 63 25.27 -6.01 -7.49
CA SER A 63 25.86 -7.15 -6.76
C SER A 63 25.58 -7.16 -5.25
N GLN A 64 25.50 -5.99 -4.61
CA GLN A 64 25.12 -5.89 -3.19
C GLN A 64 23.60 -5.98 -3.00
N PHE A 65 22.83 -5.46 -3.95
CA PHE A 65 21.37 -5.49 -3.93
C PHE A 65 20.83 -6.91 -4.18
N GLU A 66 21.44 -7.66 -5.10
CA GLU A 66 21.18 -9.09 -5.31
C GLU A 66 21.59 -9.94 -4.09
N GLN A 67 22.60 -9.50 -3.34
CA GLN A 67 23.02 -10.16 -2.10
C GLN A 67 22.07 -9.87 -0.93
N GLU A 68 21.49 -8.67 -0.84
CA GLU A 68 20.50 -8.30 0.19
C GLU A 68 19.07 -8.76 -0.14
N LEU A 69 18.72 -8.91 -1.42
CA LEU A 69 17.39 -9.26 -1.91
C LEU A 69 17.41 -10.53 -2.78
N PRO A 70 17.92 -11.66 -2.24
CA PRO A 70 18.19 -12.87 -3.02
C PRO A 70 16.93 -13.54 -3.56
N ASN A 71 15.76 -13.23 -3.00
CA ASN A 71 14.49 -13.84 -3.42
C ASN A 71 13.90 -13.17 -4.68
N GLY A 72 14.43 -12.01 -5.09
CA GLY A 72 13.95 -11.27 -6.25
C GLY A 72 12.69 -10.46 -5.94
N SER A 73 11.84 -10.29 -6.95
CA SER A 73 10.60 -9.52 -6.84
C SER A 73 9.39 -10.39 -6.46
N LEU A 74 8.35 -9.76 -5.92
CA LEU A 74 7.07 -10.40 -5.65
C LEU A 74 6.41 -10.91 -6.95
N GLU A 75 6.68 -10.26 -8.09
CA GLU A 75 6.25 -10.75 -9.41
C GLU A 75 6.80 -12.15 -9.70
N ASP A 76 8.05 -12.42 -9.34
CA ASP A 76 8.68 -13.73 -9.54
C ASP A 76 7.95 -14.84 -8.76
N PHE A 77 7.42 -14.51 -7.58
CA PHE A 77 6.62 -15.42 -6.77
C PHE A 77 5.21 -15.61 -7.35
N LEU A 78 4.60 -14.56 -7.90
CA LEU A 78 3.25 -14.64 -8.45
C LEU A 78 3.22 -15.32 -9.82
N LEU A 79 4.28 -15.22 -10.62
CA LEU A 79 4.36 -15.86 -11.95
C LEU A 79 4.74 -17.35 -11.87
N CYS A 80 5.69 -17.71 -11.01
CA CYS A 80 6.20 -19.07 -10.91
C CYS A 80 5.42 -19.88 -9.87
N GLU A 81 4.75 -20.96 -10.29
CA GLU A 81 3.93 -21.80 -9.40
C GLU A 81 4.75 -22.40 -8.23
N GLU A 82 5.99 -22.81 -8.49
CA GLU A 82 6.89 -23.37 -7.46
C GLU A 82 7.21 -22.32 -6.39
N LYS A 83 7.59 -21.11 -6.80
CA LYS A 83 7.82 -20.00 -5.86
C LYS A 83 6.53 -19.56 -5.18
N ARG A 84 5.39 -19.61 -5.86
CA ARG A 84 4.08 -19.21 -5.30
C ARG A 84 3.71 -20.03 -4.06
N ARG A 85 4.03 -21.33 -4.07
CA ARG A 85 3.87 -22.25 -2.92
C ARG A 85 4.78 -21.92 -1.74
N MET A 86 5.89 -21.22 -1.98
CA MET A 86 6.78 -20.74 -0.92
C MET A 86 6.26 -19.46 -0.25
N LEU A 87 5.14 -18.91 -0.72
CA LEU A 87 4.53 -17.70 -0.20
C LEU A 87 3.14 -18.02 0.40
N PRO A 88 3.07 -18.63 1.59
CA PRO A 88 1.81 -18.98 2.24
C PRO A 88 1.03 -17.71 2.60
N TRP A 89 -0.27 -17.86 2.83
CA TRP A 89 -1.18 -16.73 3.07
C TRP A 89 -0.73 -15.79 4.19
N ARG A 90 -0.13 -16.33 5.27
CA ARG A 90 0.41 -15.52 6.40
C ARG A 90 1.50 -14.57 5.93
N SER A 91 2.44 -15.07 5.12
CA SER A 91 3.50 -14.26 4.52
C SER A 91 2.95 -13.20 3.58
N ARG A 92 1.86 -13.50 2.86
CA ARG A 92 1.20 -12.53 1.98
C ARG A 92 0.57 -11.39 2.76
N ILE A 93 -0.15 -11.68 3.85
CA ILE A 93 -0.71 -10.64 4.73
C ILE A 93 0.40 -9.79 5.35
N ARG A 94 1.50 -10.41 5.80
CA ARG A 94 2.66 -9.67 6.30
C ARG A 94 3.22 -8.71 5.25
N ILE A 95 3.43 -9.17 4.02
CA ILE A 95 3.93 -8.33 2.92
C ILE A 95 2.94 -7.19 2.60
N ILE A 96 1.63 -7.45 2.60
CA ILE A 96 0.60 -6.42 2.44
C ILE A 96 0.73 -5.34 3.53
N ALA A 97 0.94 -5.73 4.78
CA ALA A 97 1.17 -4.81 5.89
C ALA A 97 2.45 -3.99 5.73
N GLU A 98 3.55 -4.63 5.33
CA GLU A 98 4.83 -3.96 5.08
C GLU A 98 4.70 -2.92 3.94
N ILE A 99 4.04 -3.26 2.83
CA ILE A 99 3.77 -2.34 1.72
C ILE A 99 2.91 -1.15 2.20
N CYS A 100 1.83 -1.43 2.92
CA CYS A 100 0.93 -0.40 3.45
C CYS A 100 1.70 0.57 4.37
N SER A 101 2.50 0.05 5.30
CA SER A 101 3.35 0.84 6.19
C SER A 101 4.34 1.71 5.42
N ALA A 102 5.00 1.15 4.40
CA ALA A 102 5.95 1.89 3.57
C ALA A 102 5.28 3.03 2.79
N LEU A 103 4.09 2.82 2.22
CA LEU A 103 3.33 3.87 1.54
C LEU A 103 2.90 4.97 2.52
N ILE A 104 2.41 4.62 3.71
CA ILE A 104 2.07 5.60 4.76
C ILE A 104 3.29 6.45 5.11
N PHE A 105 4.45 5.81 5.29
CA PHE A 105 5.70 6.52 5.57
C PHE A 105 6.04 7.52 4.45
N LEU A 106 5.92 7.10 3.18
CA LEU A 106 6.19 7.96 2.03
C LEU A 106 5.22 9.16 1.95
N HIS A 107 3.92 8.91 2.13
CA HIS A 107 2.86 9.91 2.02
C HIS A 107 2.87 10.90 3.19
N LYS A 108 3.32 10.47 4.38
CA LYS A 108 3.41 11.34 5.57
C LYS A 108 4.74 12.09 5.69
N ASN A 109 5.66 11.95 4.74
CA ASN A 109 6.91 12.72 4.77
C ASN A 109 6.63 14.23 4.66
N ILE A 110 7.17 15.00 5.60
CA ILE A 110 7.04 16.46 5.68
C ILE A 110 8.43 17.07 5.43
N PRO A 111 8.54 18.15 4.64
CA PRO A 111 7.48 18.95 4.02
C PRO A 111 7.02 18.45 2.64
N HIS A 112 7.60 17.36 2.13
CA HIS A 112 7.36 16.88 0.78
C HIS A 112 6.90 15.42 0.81
N PRO A 113 5.58 15.17 0.81
CA PRO A 113 5.02 13.85 0.58
C PRO A 113 5.57 13.23 -0.70
N VAL A 114 5.89 11.94 -0.64
CA VAL A 114 6.41 11.20 -1.79
C VAL A 114 5.35 10.24 -2.28
N VAL A 115 4.87 10.42 -3.51
CA VAL A 115 4.00 9.44 -4.18
C VAL A 115 4.88 8.48 -4.97
N HIS A 116 4.71 7.17 -4.77
CA HIS A 116 5.50 6.14 -5.44
C HIS A 116 5.26 6.14 -6.96
N GLY A 117 4.00 6.08 -7.39
CA GLY A 117 3.55 6.27 -8.77
C GLY A 117 3.69 5.05 -9.70
N ASP A 118 4.57 4.08 -9.43
CA ASP A 118 4.65 2.81 -10.17
C ASP A 118 4.59 1.59 -9.24
N LEU A 119 3.65 1.57 -8.28
CA LEU A 119 3.56 0.44 -7.35
C LEU A 119 3.02 -0.81 -8.08
N LYS A 120 3.80 -1.88 -8.08
CA LYS A 120 3.47 -3.18 -8.69
C LYS A 120 4.33 -4.30 -8.08
N PRO A 121 3.97 -5.59 -8.23
CA PRO A 121 4.74 -6.68 -7.64
C PRO A 121 6.19 -6.76 -8.12
N ALA A 122 6.49 -6.30 -9.34
CA ALA A 122 7.86 -6.24 -9.86
C ALA A 122 8.75 -5.22 -9.10
N ASN A 123 8.15 -4.20 -8.48
CA ASN A 123 8.84 -3.17 -7.70
C ASN A 123 8.76 -3.44 -6.18
N ILE A 124 8.32 -4.65 -5.79
CA ILE A 124 8.29 -5.11 -4.40
C ILE A 124 9.31 -6.24 -4.30
N LEU A 125 10.45 -5.96 -3.69
CA LEU A 125 11.56 -6.91 -3.60
C LEU A 125 11.55 -7.62 -2.26
N LEU A 126 11.99 -8.87 -2.24
CA LEU A 126 11.98 -9.72 -1.06
C LEU A 126 13.41 -10.08 -0.62
N ASP A 127 13.70 -9.87 0.66
CA ASP A 127 14.95 -10.30 1.27
C ASP A 127 14.95 -11.80 1.57
N ALA A 128 16.05 -12.32 2.15
CA ALA A 128 16.19 -13.73 2.49
C ALA A 128 15.09 -14.27 3.44
N ASN A 129 14.44 -13.41 4.22
CA ASN A 129 13.37 -13.75 5.16
C ASN A 129 11.96 -13.44 4.61
N LEU A 130 11.86 -13.14 3.31
CA LEU A 130 10.65 -12.68 2.63
C LEU A 130 10.09 -11.37 3.19
N VAL A 131 10.94 -10.53 3.80
CA VAL A 131 10.56 -9.17 4.18
C VAL A 131 10.60 -8.31 2.92
N SER A 132 9.55 -7.52 2.71
CA SER A 132 9.39 -6.71 1.52
C SER A 132 10.08 -5.35 1.61
N LYS A 133 10.62 -4.90 0.48
CA LYS A 133 11.18 -3.56 0.28
C LYS A 133 10.66 -2.98 -1.03
N LEU A 134 10.13 -1.76 -0.98
CA LEU A 134 9.72 -1.03 -2.18
C LEU A 134 10.96 -0.54 -2.95
N SER A 135 10.94 -0.71 -4.27
CA SER A 135 11.97 -0.24 -5.21
C SER A 135 11.38 0.67 -6.28
N ASP A 136 12.25 1.25 -7.11
CA ASP A 136 11.85 1.96 -8.34
C ASP A 136 10.89 3.15 -8.14
N PHE A 137 11.28 4.06 -7.25
CA PHE A 137 10.73 5.43 -7.11
C PHE A 137 11.05 6.36 -8.31
N GLY A 138 11.20 5.79 -9.51
CA GLY A 138 11.66 6.48 -10.71
C GLY A 138 10.76 7.65 -11.10
N ILE A 139 9.45 7.54 -10.85
CA ILE A 139 8.46 8.58 -11.12
C ILE A 139 8.54 9.68 -10.05
N SER A 140 8.61 9.31 -8.77
CA SER A 140 8.73 10.26 -7.65
C SER A 140 9.94 11.20 -7.81
N ARG A 141 11.08 10.67 -8.30
CA ARG A 141 12.31 11.45 -8.52
C ARG A 141 12.23 12.41 -9.71
N ALA A 142 11.52 12.04 -10.78
CA ALA A 142 11.37 12.91 -11.95
C ALA A 142 10.49 14.13 -11.64
N LEU A 143 9.48 13.97 -10.79
CA LEU A 143 8.55 15.04 -10.40
C LEU A 143 9.17 16.07 -9.46
N ILE A 144 10.07 15.63 -8.57
CA ILE A 144 10.84 16.53 -7.68
C ILE A 144 11.82 17.41 -8.48
N GLN A 145 12.30 16.92 -9.63
CA GLN A 145 13.29 17.64 -10.45
C GLN A 145 12.68 18.67 -11.41
N SER A 146 11.39 18.55 -11.76
CA SER A 146 10.77 19.32 -12.83
C SER A 146 10.01 20.57 -12.38
N SER A 147 9.73 20.76 -11.09
CA SER A 147 8.81 21.81 -10.64
C SER A 147 9.33 22.65 -9.46
N THR A 148 9.64 23.93 -9.75
CA THR A 148 10.01 24.97 -8.77
C THR A 148 8.84 25.52 -7.95
N ASN A 149 7.61 25.05 -8.19
CA ASN A 149 6.40 25.48 -7.47
C ASN A 149 5.47 24.29 -7.29
N MET A 150 5.45 23.68 -6.10
CA MET A 150 4.50 22.61 -5.76
C MET A 150 3.87 22.89 -4.40
N SER A 151 2.55 23.06 -4.39
CA SER A 151 1.72 22.71 -3.23
C SER A 151 1.77 21.19 -3.13
N ALA A 152 2.28 20.67 -2.02
CA ALA A 152 2.86 19.32 -1.91
C ALA A 152 1.87 18.13 -1.97
N LEU A 153 0.71 18.28 -2.62
CA LEU A 153 -0.40 17.31 -2.54
C LEU A 153 -0.77 16.62 -3.88
N HIS A 154 -0.49 17.21 -5.03
CA HIS A 154 -0.87 16.66 -6.35
C HIS A 154 0.10 17.12 -7.44
N CYS A 155 0.58 16.25 -8.32
CA CYS A 155 1.49 16.63 -9.41
C CYS A 155 0.87 16.31 -10.77
N ILE A 156 0.96 17.24 -11.73
CA ILE A 156 0.51 17.00 -13.12
C ILE A 156 1.71 16.50 -13.94
N THR A 157 1.59 15.32 -14.53
CA THR A 157 2.64 14.70 -15.34
C THR A 157 2.05 13.82 -16.43
N ASP A 158 2.83 13.53 -17.47
CA ASP A 158 2.45 12.51 -18.44
C ASP A 158 2.30 11.16 -17.71
N PRO A 159 1.24 10.38 -17.99
CA PRO A 159 1.07 9.07 -17.37
C PRO A 159 2.24 8.15 -17.70
N VAL A 160 3.10 7.92 -16.70
CA VAL A 160 4.19 6.95 -16.73
C VAL A 160 3.89 5.91 -15.67
N GLY A 161 4.08 4.62 -15.99
CA GLY A 161 3.78 3.51 -15.08
C GLY A 161 3.30 2.27 -15.82
N THR A 162 2.91 1.24 -15.08
CA THR A 162 2.41 -0.02 -15.66
C THR A 162 0.89 0.00 -15.77
N ALA A 163 0.35 0.06 -16.99
CA ALA A 163 -1.06 0.42 -17.26
C ALA A 163 -2.12 -0.34 -16.47
N LEU A 164 -1.90 -1.62 -16.14
CA LEU A 164 -2.86 -2.44 -15.41
C LEU A 164 -2.89 -2.19 -13.89
N TYR A 165 -1.95 -1.40 -13.37
CA TYR A 165 -1.91 -0.95 -11.97
C TYR A 165 -2.22 0.54 -11.83
N MET A 166 -2.20 1.27 -12.95
CA MET A 166 -2.40 2.71 -12.96
C MET A 166 -3.86 3.06 -12.68
N GLU A 167 -4.01 4.09 -11.87
CA GLU A 167 -5.29 4.66 -11.49
C GLU A 167 -6.00 5.28 -12.72
N PRO A 168 -7.29 4.96 -12.97
CA PRO A 168 -7.99 5.45 -14.16
C PRO A 168 -8.05 6.98 -14.27
N ASP A 169 -8.24 7.70 -13.16
CA ASP A 169 -8.27 9.17 -13.19
C ASP A 169 -6.89 9.73 -13.50
N PHE A 170 -5.80 9.15 -12.98
CA PHE A 170 -4.43 9.51 -13.34
C PHE A 170 -4.15 9.32 -14.84
N LEU A 171 -4.60 8.21 -15.44
CA LEU A 171 -4.46 7.98 -16.88
C LEU A 171 -5.17 9.05 -17.72
N THR A 172 -6.26 9.61 -17.19
CA THR A 172 -7.10 10.59 -17.90
C THR A 172 -6.61 12.02 -17.67
N THR A 173 -6.21 12.34 -16.44
CA THR A 173 -5.93 13.71 -15.98
C THR A 173 -4.44 14.04 -15.91
N GLY A 174 -3.58 13.01 -15.85
CA GLY A 174 -2.16 13.16 -15.53
C GLY A 174 -1.89 13.57 -14.07
N GLU A 175 -2.92 13.65 -13.21
CA GLU A 175 -2.76 14.08 -11.82
C GLU A 175 -2.37 12.92 -10.91
N LEU A 176 -1.09 12.88 -10.54
CA LEU A 176 -0.54 11.91 -9.61
C LEU A 176 -0.73 12.38 -8.16
N THR A 177 -1.32 11.52 -7.33
CA THR A 177 -1.63 11.80 -5.93
C THR A 177 -1.36 10.57 -5.05
N PRO A 178 -1.32 10.70 -3.71
CA PRO A 178 -1.29 9.55 -2.80
C PRO A 178 -2.39 8.50 -3.09
N HIS A 179 -3.57 8.95 -3.56
CA HIS A 179 -4.67 8.06 -3.94
C HIS A 179 -4.39 7.19 -5.17
N SER A 180 -3.41 7.58 -6.01
CA SER A 180 -2.94 6.76 -7.13
C SER A 180 -2.15 5.54 -6.63
N ASP A 181 -1.39 5.69 -5.54
CA ASP A 181 -0.72 4.57 -4.88
C ASP A 181 -1.73 3.66 -4.17
N VAL A 182 -2.79 4.22 -3.57
CA VAL A 182 -3.88 3.43 -2.94
C VAL A 182 -4.56 2.52 -3.96
N TYR A 183 -4.86 3.04 -5.16
CA TYR A 183 -5.41 2.23 -6.24
C TYR A 183 -4.47 1.08 -6.62
N SER A 184 -3.20 1.41 -6.86
CA SER A 184 -2.17 0.43 -7.22
C SER A 184 -2.01 -0.65 -6.15
N PHE A 185 -2.07 -0.24 -4.87
CA PHE A 185 -2.04 -1.14 -3.71
C PHE A 185 -3.22 -2.11 -3.73
N GLY A 186 -4.44 -1.64 -4.00
CA GLY A 186 -5.62 -2.49 -4.15
C GLY A 186 -5.42 -3.59 -5.20
N ILE A 187 -4.89 -3.24 -6.39
CA ILE A 187 -4.58 -4.22 -7.43
C ILE A 187 -3.52 -5.23 -6.98
N VAL A 188 -2.48 -4.80 -6.26
CA VAL A 188 -1.47 -5.70 -5.67
C VAL A 188 -2.11 -6.67 -4.68
N VAL A 189 -3.00 -6.20 -3.80
CA VAL A 189 -3.72 -7.06 -2.83
C VAL A 189 -4.60 -8.09 -3.56
N LEU A 190 -5.33 -7.70 -4.61
CA LEU A 190 -6.12 -8.64 -5.41
C LEU A 190 -5.25 -9.74 -6.03
N ARG A 191 -4.04 -9.39 -6.52
CA ARG A 191 -3.09 -10.38 -7.05
C ARG A 191 -2.55 -11.29 -5.96
N MET A 192 -2.28 -10.76 -4.78
CA MET A 192 -1.84 -11.55 -3.63
C MET A 192 -2.91 -12.53 -3.15
N LEU A 193 -4.19 -12.13 -3.21
CA LEU A 193 -5.31 -12.98 -2.81
C LEU A 193 -5.57 -14.10 -3.83
N THR A 194 -5.53 -13.79 -5.12
CA THR A 194 -5.99 -14.71 -6.19
C THR A 194 -4.87 -15.43 -6.94
N GLY A 195 -3.62 -14.92 -6.88
CA GLY A 195 -2.51 -15.42 -7.69
C GLY A 195 -2.69 -15.19 -9.20
N LYS A 196 -3.72 -14.43 -9.62
CA LYS A 196 -4.07 -14.19 -11.03
C LYS A 196 -3.32 -12.98 -11.62
N PRO A 197 -3.25 -12.86 -12.96
CA PRO A 197 -2.78 -11.65 -13.63
C PRO A 197 -3.66 -10.43 -13.29
N PRO A 198 -3.13 -9.20 -13.37
CA PRO A 198 -3.89 -7.99 -12.99
C PRO A 198 -5.05 -7.65 -13.94
N GLY A 199 -5.05 -8.16 -15.18
CA GLY A 199 -6.10 -7.87 -16.16
C GLY A 199 -7.45 -8.45 -15.74
N GLY A 200 -8.45 -7.58 -15.53
CA GLY A 200 -9.82 -7.99 -15.17
C GLY A 200 -9.97 -8.56 -13.75
N ILE A 201 -8.92 -8.50 -12.93
CA ILE A 201 -8.88 -9.13 -11.61
C ILE A 201 -9.92 -8.54 -10.65
N LYS A 202 -10.15 -7.22 -10.71
CA LYS A 202 -11.18 -6.50 -9.94
C LYS A 202 -12.55 -7.14 -10.17
N LYS A 203 -12.97 -7.20 -11.44
CA LYS A 203 -14.26 -7.77 -11.84
C LYS A 203 -14.41 -9.24 -11.42
N ILE A 204 -13.37 -10.04 -11.57
CA ILE A 204 -13.40 -11.46 -11.16
C ILE A 204 -13.71 -11.59 -9.66
N VAL A 205 -13.10 -10.74 -8.83
CA VAL A 205 -13.32 -10.76 -7.39
C VAL A 205 -14.69 -10.19 -7.03
N GLU A 206 -15.11 -9.08 -7.65
CA GLU A 206 -16.47 -8.51 -7.48
C GLU A 206 -17.55 -9.54 -7.81
N ASP A 207 -17.48 -10.18 -8.98
CA ASP A 207 -18.43 -11.21 -9.40
C ASP A 207 -18.48 -12.40 -8.42
N ALA A 208 -17.35 -12.74 -7.78
CA ALA A 208 -17.27 -13.80 -6.79
C ALA A 208 -17.84 -13.37 -5.43
N MET A 209 -17.64 -12.11 -5.04
CA MET A 209 -18.24 -11.51 -3.84
C MET A 209 -19.76 -11.46 -3.96
N GLU A 210 -20.29 -11.01 -5.10
CA GLU A 210 -21.73 -10.95 -5.36
C GLU A 210 -22.41 -12.32 -5.31
N LYS A 211 -21.68 -13.38 -5.72
CA LYS A 211 -22.17 -14.77 -5.67
C LYS A 211 -21.94 -15.45 -4.32
N GLY A 212 -21.22 -14.81 -3.40
CA GLY A 212 -20.83 -15.41 -2.12
C GLY A 212 -19.83 -16.57 -2.27
N ASP A 213 -19.06 -16.60 -3.35
CA ASP A 213 -18.14 -17.71 -3.70
C ASP A 213 -16.70 -17.20 -3.92
N LEU A 214 -16.20 -16.43 -2.94
CA LEU A 214 -14.82 -15.94 -2.96
C LEU A 214 -13.79 -17.08 -2.97
N ASN A 215 -14.12 -18.23 -2.37
CA ASN A 215 -13.23 -19.39 -2.33
C ASN A 215 -12.93 -19.97 -3.72
N SER A 216 -13.76 -19.69 -4.73
CA SER A 216 -13.48 -20.06 -6.12
C SER A 216 -12.37 -19.24 -6.78
N VAL A 217 -12.02 -18.06 -6.24
CA VAL A 217 -11.06 -17.15 -6.87
C VAL A 217 -9.74 -17.01 -6.11
N VAL A 218 -9.67 -17.45 -4.85
CA VAL A 218 -8.45 -17.40 -4.03
C VAL A 218 -7.36 -18.35 -4.53
N ASP A 219 -6.12 -17.99 -4.26
CA ASP A 219 -4.97 -18.81 -4.59
C ASP A 219 -4.79 -19.96 -3.59
N THR A 220 -5.20 -21.16 -4.01
CA THR A 220 -5.07 -22.39 -3.23
C THR A 220 -3.62 -22.83 -3.02
N SER A 221 -2.66 -22.32 -3.81
CA SER A 221 -1.24 -22.60 -3.60
C SER A 221 -0.65 -21.93 -2.36
N ALA A 222 -1.34 -20.92 -1.81
CA ALA A 222 -0.95 -20.23 -0.58
C ALA A 222 -1.35 -21.01 0.71
N GLY A 223 -1.92 -22.21 0.55
CA GLY A 223 -2.51 -23.00 1.63
C GLY A 223 -3.98 -22.68 1.88
N GLU A 224 -4.49 -23.11 3.03
CA GLU A 224 -5.88 -22.86 3.44
C GLU A 224 -6.00 -21.46 4.03
N TRP A 225 -6.66 -20.57 3.28
CA TRP A 225 -7.01 -19.24 3.75
C TRP A 225 -8.18 -19.32 4.75
N PRO A 226 -8.11 -18.63 5.89
CA PRO A 226 -9.30 -18.41 6.71
C PRO A 226 -10.32 -17.55 5.97
N ASP A 227 -11.58 -17.99 5.90
CA ASP A 227 -12.65 -17.29 5.16
C ASP A 227 -12.76 -15.80 5.54
N VAL A 228 -12.58 -15.49 6.84
CA VAL A 228 -12.64 -14.10 7.32
C VAL A 228 -11.53 -13.24 6.70
N HIS A 229 -10.32 -13.76 6.58
CA HIS A 229 -9.23 -13.03 5.93
C HIS A 229 -9.43 -12.88 4.42
N VAL A 230 -10.04 -13.88 3.77
CA VAL A 230 -10.41 -13.78 2.36
C VAL A 230 -11.41 -12.65 2.14
N GLN A 231 -12.46 -12.60 2.95
CA GLN A 231 -13.47 -11.54 2.88
C GLN A 231 -12.86 -10.18 3.17
N GLN A 232 -12.09 -10.03 4.26
CA GLN A 232 -11.46 -8.78 4.64
C GLN A 232 -10.52 -8.25 3.55
N LEU A 233 -9.65 -9.10 2.98
CA LEU A 233 -8.76 -8.69 1.89
C LEU A 233 -9.52 -8.33 0.62
N ALA A 234 -10.56 -9.10 0.26
CA ALA A 234 -11.36 -8.82 -0.93
C ALA A 234 -12.06 -7.46 -0.81
N HIS A 235 -12.78 -7.21 0.29
CA HIS A 235 -13.45 -5.93 0.54
C HIS A 235 -12.47 -4.76 0.58
N LEU A 236 -11.35 -4.93 1.31
CA LEU A 236 -10.31 -3.91 1.40
C LEU A 236 -9.76 -3.58 0.00
N ALA A 237 -9.38 -4.59 -0.77
CA ALA A 237 -8.78 -4.41 -2.07
C ALA A 237 -9.73 -3.78 -3.08
N ILE A 238 -11.00 -4.19 -3.09
CA ILE A 238 -12.04 -3.55 -3.94
C ILE A 238 -12.22 -2.08 -3.55
N SER A 239 -12.34 -1.76 -2.26
CA SER A 239 -12.50 -0.37 -1.78
C SER A 239 -11.32 0.53 -2.20
N CYS A 240 -10.09 0.01 -2.17
CA CYS A 240 -8.90 0.72 -2.66
C CYS A 240 -8.94 0.99 -4.17
N THR A 241 -9.65 0.17 -4.95
CA THR A 241 -9.78 0.29 -6.42
C THR A 241 -11.03 1.06 -6.87
N GLU A 242 -11.76 1.68 -5.95
CA GLU A 242 -12.93 2.49 -6.25
C GLU A 242 -12.56 3.87 -6.83
N SER A 243 -13.58 4.70 -7.07
CA SER A 243 -13.37 6.10 -7.47
C SER A 243 -12.56 6.84 -6.40
N ARG A 244 -11.73 7.83 -6.81
CA ARG A 244 -10.82 8.55 -5.90
C ARG A 244 -11.49 9.10 -4.63
N ARG A 245 -12.77 9.51 -4.72
CA ARG A 245 -13.55 10.07 -3.60
C ARG A 245 -14.02 9.02 -2.58
N SER A 246 -14.10 7.77 -3.00
CA SER A 246 -14.61 6.66 -2.20
C SER A 246 -13.48 5.77 -1.66
N ARG A 247 -12.23 6.04 -2.04
CA ARG A 247 -11.08 5.24 -1.59
C ARG A 247 -10.76 5.55 -0.13
N PRO A 248 -10.41 4.52 0.65
CA PRO A 248 -10.03 4.69 2.04
C PRO A 248 -8.68 5.39 2.20
N ASP A 249 -8.48 6.03 3.36
CA ASP A 249 -7.15 6.52 3.75
C ASP A 249 -6.25 5.36 4.16
N LEU A 250 -5.01 5.34 3.66
CA LEU A 250 -4.04 4.29 3.99
C LEU A 250 -3.75 4.23 5.48
N SER A 251 -3.59 5.38 6.13
CA SER A 251 -3.17 5.46 7.52
C SER A 251 -4.29 5.32 8.55
N GLY A 252 -5.54 5.39 8.10
CA GLY A 252 -6.73 5.22 8.91
C GLY A 252 -7.38 3.86 8.68
N GLU A 253 -8.22 3.76 7.66
CA GLU A 253 -9.06 2.58 7.43
C GLU A 253 -8.26 1.37 6.96
N VAL A 254 -7.36 1.54 5.99
CA VAL A 254 -6.58 0.42 5.44
C VAL A 254 -5.64 -0.16 6.49
N TRP A 255 -4.85 0.69 7.17
CA TRP A 255 -3.90 0.25 8.17
C TRP A 255 -4.56 -0.54 9.29
N ARG A 256 -5.71 -0.08 9.80
CA ARG A 256 -6.45 -0.77 10.88
C ARG A 256 -6.79 -2.20 10.50
N VAL A 257 -7.34 -2.42 9.31
CA VAL A 257 -7.71 -3.77 8.84
C VAL A 257 -6.46 -4.63 8.68
N VAL A 258 -5.44 -4.12 7.99
CA VAL A 258 -4.24 -4.90 7.65
C VAL A 258 -3.40 -5.24 8.89
N GLU A 259 -3.29 -4.32 9.86
CA GLU A 259 -2.57 -4.54 11.11
C GLU A 259 -3.22 -5.65 11.94
N ILE A 260 -4.55 -5.60 12.10
CA ILE A 260 -5.31 -6.63 12.81
C ILE A 260 -5.11 -8.00 12.15
N MET A 261 -5.17 -8.05 10.81
CA MET A 261 -5.00 -9.29 10.07
C MET A 261 -3.59 -9.87 10.23
N ARG A 262 -2.56 -9.01 10.23
CA ARG A 262 -1.17 -9.42 10.47
C ARG A 262 -1.02 -10.00 11.87
N ASP A 263 -1.50 -9.30 12.89
CA ASP A 263 -1.31 -9.70 14.29
C ASP A 263 -2.12 -10.97 14.62
N GLY A 264 -3.32 -11.11 14.06
CA GLY A 264 -4.13 -12.33 14.15
C GLY A 264 -3.48 -13.54 13.44
N ALA A 265 -2.69 -13.29 12.39
CA ALA A 265 -1.95 -14.34 11.67
C ALA A 265 -0.73 -14.87 12.45
N ASP A 266 -0.33 -14.26 13.56
CA ASP A 266 0.79 -14.77 14.39
C ASP A 266 0.31 -15.57 15.61
N ILE A 267 -1.00 -15.61 15.90
CA ILE A 267 -1.57 -16.37 17.01
C ILE A 267 -1.67 -17.87 16.66
N PRO A 268 -1.05 -18.78 17.44
CA PRO A 268 -1.22 -20.22 17.24
C PRO A 268 -2.68 -20.62 17.49
N LEU A 269 -3.27 -21.42 16.59
CA LEU A 269 -4.65 -21.96 16.68
C LEU A 269 -4.94 -22.79 17.96
N ALA A 270 -4.00 -22.91 18.90
CA ALA A 270 -4.09 -23.76 20.08
C ALA A 270 -4.65 -23.06 21.35
N SER A 271 -4.92 -21.75 21.32
CA SER A 271 -5.52 -21.05 22.47
C SER A 271 -7.03 -20.89 22.32
N SER A 272 -7.78 -21.77 23.00
CA SER A 272 -9.20 -21.71 23.40
C SER A 272 -10.23 -21.10 22.41
N PRO A 273 -11.33 -21.82 22.09
CA PRO A 273 -12.43 -21.28 21.27
C PRO A 273 -13.04 -19.97 21.79
N ARG A 274 -12.87 -19.67 23.09
CA ARG A 274 -13.41 -18.45 23.73
C ARG A 274 -12.60 -17.19 23.43
N SER A 275 -11.27 -17.29 23.33
CA SER A 275 -10.41 -16.12 23.03
C SER A 275 -10.48 -15.70 21.56
N VAL A 276 -10.79 -16.64 20.66
CA VAL A 276 -10.88 -16.37 19.22
C VAL A 276 -12.19 -15.64 18.88
N LEU A 277 -13.31 -16.02 19.49
CA LEU A 277 -14.59 -15.31 19.34
C LEU A 277 -14.54 -13.89 19.94
N GLU A 278 -13.84 -13.70 21.07
CA GLU A 278 -13.61 -12.38 21.69
C GLU A 278 -12.77 -11.46 20.80
N ILE A 279 -11.83 -12.01 20.02
CA ILE A 279 -11.02 -11.25 19.05
C ILE A 279 -11.82 -10.95 17.78
N TYR A 280 -12.59 -11.90 17.23
CA TYR A 280 -13.44 -11.65 16.05
C TYR A 280 -14.55 -10.62 16.35
N LEU A 281 -15.11 -10.61 17.56
CA LEU A 281 -16.04 -9.58 18.04
C LEU A 281 -15.38 -8.20 18.28
N LEU A 282 -14.08 -8.17 18.59
CA LEU A 282 -13.32 -6.93 18.73
C LEU A 282 -13.06 -6.23 17.37
N ILE A 283 -13.13 -7.01 16.29
CA ILE A 283 -12.68 -6.63 14.94
C ILE A 283 -13.82 -6.16 14.04
N ASP A 284 -15.07 -6.57 14.30
CA ASP A 284 -16.21 -6.27 13.41
C ASP A 284 -16.53 -4.77 13.31
N HIS A 285 -16.29 -4.00 14.37
CA HIS A 285 -16.67 -2.59 14.48
C HIS A 285 -15.90 -1.92 15.63
N CYS A 286 -14.80 -1.21 15.38
CA CYS A 286 -14.34 -0.18 16.32
C CYS A 286 -15.26 1.05 16.26
N PHE A 287 -16.56 0.79 16.41
CA PHE A 287 -17.68 1.71 16.55
C PHE A 287 -18.43 2.13 15.30
N CYS A 288 -18.06 1.82 14.06
CA CYS A 288 -18.85 2.31 12.93
C CYS A 288 -20.22 1.60 12.78
N VAL A 289 -21.24 2.21 12.16
CA VAL A 289 -22.44 1.52 11.68
C VAL A 289 -22.11 0.92 10.32
N GLN A 290 -22.29 -0.39 10.11
CA GLN A 290 -22.04 -1.00 8.79
C GLN A 290 -22.89 -0.38 7.65
N ILE A 291 -24.01 0.27 7.98
CA ILE A 291 -24.92 0.94 7.02
C ILE A 291 -24.48 2.39 6.69
N PHE A 292 -23.81 3.09 7.61
CA PHE A 292 -23.50 4.53 7.49
C PHE A 292 -22.00 4.89 7.62
N GLN A 293 -21.16 3.92 8.02
CA GLN A 293 -19.73 4.11 8.35
C GLN A 293 -19.43 5.13 9.47
N ASP A 294 -20.44 5.58 10.22
CA ASP A 294 -20.32 6.52 11.35
C ASP A 294 -20.19 5.83 12.70
N VAL A 295 -19.54 6.47 13.68
CA VAL A 295 -19.45 5.97 15.07
C VAL A 295 -20.86 5.79 15.68
N MET A 296 -21.17 4.62 16.22
CA MET A 296 -22.43 4.24 16.86
C MET A 296 -22.66 5.10 18.09
N ASP A 297 -23.87 5.64 18.21
CA ASP A 297 -24.33 6.37 19.39
C ASP A 297 -25.11 5.43 20.33
N GLU A 298 -25.93 4.54 19.76
CA GLU A 298 -26.76 3.60 20.52
C GLU A 298 -26.65 2.15 20.02
N PRO A 299 -25.56 1.42 20.34
CA PRO A 299 -25.37 0.06 19.86
C PRO A 299 -26.39 -0.94 20.44
N HIS A 300 -26.96 -1.81 19.59
CA HIS A 300 -27.95 -2.85 19.93
C HIS A 300 -27.66 -4.19 19.24
N PHE A 301 -27.81 -5.29 19.97
CA PHE A 301 -27.78 -6.65 19.44
C PHE A 301 -29.08 -7.01 18.72
N ALA A 302 -28.97 -7.66 17.56
CA ALA A 302 -30.09 -8.37 16.91
C ALA A 302 -29.95 -9.90 17.05
N ALA A 303 -30.95 -10.65 16.57
CA ALA A 303 -31.05 -12.10 16.73
C ALA A 303 -29.96 -12.91 16.02
N ASP A 304 -29.28 -12.30 15.06
CA ASP A 304 -28.14 -12.86 14.32
C ASP A 304 -26.83 -12.78 15.11
N GLY A 305 -26.83 -12.15 16.29
CA GLY A 305 -25.66 -12.00 17.14
C GLY A 305 -24.78 -10.79 16.80
N PHE A 306 -25.14 -10.00 15.78
CA PHE A 306 -24.42 -8.79 15.41
C PHE A 306 -24.94 -7.57 16.20
N THR A 307 -24.08 -6.56 16.33
CA THR A 307 -24.42 -5.27 16.94
C THR A 307 -24.58 -4.20 15.88
N TYR A 308 -25.65 -3.42 15.96
CA TYR A 308 -26.01 -2.37 15.01
C TYR A 308 -26.29 -1.04 15.73
N GLU A 309 -26.25 0.07 15.00
CA GLU A 309 -26.81 1.33 15.49
C GLU A 309 -28.31 1.19 15.71
N GLY A 310 -28.77 1.55 16.90
CA GLY A 310 -30.11 1.31 17.39
C GLY A 310 -31.18 1.95 16.50
N GLU A 311 -30.97 3.20 16.09
CA GLU A 311 -31.91 3.86 15.17
C GLU A 311 -31.96 3.16 13.81
N ALA A 312 -30.80 2.80 13.25
CA ALA A 312 -30.70 2.17 11.94
C ALA A 312 -31.39 0.80 11.89
N ILE A 313 -31.12 -0.08 12.87
CA ILE A 313 -31.73 -1.42 12.90
C ILE A 313 -33.23 -1.36 13.22
N ARG A 314 -33.68 -0.40 14.03
CA ARG A 314 -35.12 -0.17 14.27
C ARG A 314 -35.82 0.30 12.99
N CYS A 315 -35.22 1.23 12.26
CA CYS A 315 -35.72 1.67 10.96
C CYS A 315 -35.81 0.50 9.98
N TRP A 316 -34.75 -0.30 9.85
CA TRP A 316 -34.72 -1.50 9.00
C TRP A 316 -35.88 -2.47 9.27
N LEU A 317 -36.09 -2.84 10.54
CA LEU A 317 -37.19 -3.72 10.93
C LEU A 317 -38.57 -3.07 10.72
N SER A 318 -38.69 -1.76 10.99
CA SER A 318 -39.94 -1.01 10.79
C SER A 318 -40.33 -0.85 9.31
N SER A 319 -39.35 -0.90 8.40
CA SER A 319 -39.55 -0.89 6.95
C SER A 319 -40.06 -2.23 6.40
N GLY A 320 -40.29 -3.23 7.26
CA GLY A 320 -40.84 -4.52 6.89
C GLY A 320 -39.79 -5.58 6.52
N HIS A 321 -38.51 -5.29 6.75
CA HIS A 321 -37.45 -6.29 6.58
C HIS A 321 -37.40 -7.24 7.78
N ASP A 322 -37.27 -8.54 7.51
CA ASP A 322 -37.11 -9.60 8.49
C ASP A 322 -35.75 -10.30 8.40
N THR A 323 -34.82 -9.75 7.62
CA THR A 323 -33.46 -10.28 7.41
C THR A 323 -32.40 -9.44 8.12
N SER A 324 -31.27 -10.08 8.41
CA SER A 324 -30.06 -9.49 8.97
C SER A 324 -29.47 -8.48 7.97
N PRO A 325 -29.24 -7.21 8.37
CA PRO A 325 -28.56 -6.26 7.49
C PRO A 325 -27.14 -6.70 7.10
N MET A 326 -26.48 -7.51 7.94
CA MET A 326 -25.10 -7.94 7.71
C MET A 326 -24.99 -9.17 6.81
N THR A 327 -25.92 -10.12 6.94
CA THR A 327 -25.82 -11.41 6.24
C THR A 327 -26.94 -11.64 5.22
N ASN A 328 -27.97 -10.78 5.22
CA ASN A 328 -29.22 -10.93 4.47
C ASN A 328 -29.97 -12.25 4.75
N LEU A 329 -29.63 -12.95 5.85
CA LEU A 329 -30.33 -14.15 6.31
C LEU A 329 -31.51 -13.79 7.22
N PRO A 330 -32.58 -14.59 7.28
CA PRO A 330 -33.72 -14.33 8.16
C PRO A 330 -33.30 -14.22 9.63
N LEU A 331 -33.79 -13.19 10.33
CA LEU A 331 -33.57 -13.03 11.77
C LEU A 331 -34.48 -13.98 12.54
N GLY A 332 -33.92 -14.66 13.54
CA GLY A 332 -34.69 -15.55 14.41
C GLY A 332 -35.79 -14.84 15.20
N HIS A 333 -35.61 -13.54 15.46
CA HIS A 333 -36.62 -12.64 16.02
C HIS A 333 -36.27 -11.17 15.78
N SER A 334 -37.25 -10.27 15.88
CA SER A 334 -37.06 -8.83 15.72
C SER A 334 -36.76 -8.09 17.04
N GLN A 335 -36.62 -8.80 18.17
CA GLN A 335 -36.26 -8.17 19.44
C GLN A 335 -34.79 -7.73 19.43
N LEU A 336 -34.56 -6.48 19.88
CA LEU A 336 -33.24 -5.86 19.97
C LEU A 336 -32.84 -5.69 21.43
N THR A 337 -31.58 -5.98 21.76
CA THR A 337 -31.05 -5.84 23.12
C THR A 337 -29.98 -4.74 23.16
N PRO A 338 -30.09 -3.70 24.00
CA PRO A 338 -29.06 -2.67 24.09
C PRO A 338 -27.69 -3.24 24.50
N ASN A 339 -26.62 -2.78 23.84
CA ASN A 339 -25.24 -3.15 24.14
C ASN A 339 -24.56 -2.06 24.99
N TYR A 340 -24.90 -2.00 26.29
CA TYR A 340 -24.37 -1.00 27.21
C TYR A 340 -22.84 -1.05 27.39
N SER A 341 -22.26 -2.25 27.26
CA SER A 341 -20.82 -2.45 27.35
C SER A 341 -20.10 -1.73 26.20
N LEU A 342 -20.56 -1.93 24.96
CA LEU A 342 -20.00 -1.26 23.80
C LEU A 342 -20.22 0.27 23.86
N ARG A 343 -21.42 0.71 24.26
CA ARG A 343 -21.73 2.14 24.44
C ARG A 343 -20.76 2.82 25.41
N SER A 344 -20.44 2.16 26.51
CA SER A 344 -19.52 2.71 27.52
C SER A 344 -18.10 2.85 26.97
N ALA A 345 -17.63 1.85 26.21
CA ALA A 345 -16.31 1.87 25.56
C ALA A 345 -16.20 2.98 24.51
N ILE A 346 -17.25 3.22 23.71
CA ILE A 346 -17.33 4.32 22.74
C ILE A 346 -17.13 5.67 23.45
N GLN A 347 -17.85 5.88 24.55
CA GLN A 347 -17.83 7.15 25.28
C GLN A 347 -16.47 7.42 25.93
N GLU A 348 -15.82 6.39 26.46
CA GLU A 348 -14.46 6.51 27.01
C GLU A 348 -13.46 6.88 25.92
N TRP A 349 -13.52 6.21 24.76
CA TRP A 349 -12.67 6.53 23.61
C TRP A 349 -12.87 7.97 23.12
N LEU A 350 -14.12 8.45 23.00
CA LEU A 350 -14.42 9.83 22.61
C LEU A 350 -13.87 10.85 23.62
N GLN A 351 -13.84 10.52 24.91
CA GLN A 351 -13.23 11.38 25.94
C GLN A 351 -11.70 11.44 25.78
N GLN A 352 -11.05 10.32 25.50
CA GLN A 352 -9.60 10.27 25.27
C GLN A 352 -9.18 11.06 24.03
N GLN A 353 -9.95 11.01 22.95
CA GLN A 353 -9.70 11.78 21.72
C GLN A 353 -9.81 13.30 21.97
N ARG A 354 -10.82 13.73 22.74
CA ARG A 354 -10.96 15.13 23.14
C ARG A 354 -9.83 15.60 24.05
N ALA A 355 -9.32 14.74 24.92
CA ALA A 355 -8.19 15.05 25.81
C ALA A 355 -6.85 15.17 25.05
N ALA A 356 -6.68 14.43 23.95
CA ALA A 356 -5.49 14.51 23.09
C ALA A 356 -5.47 15.72 22.15
N SER A 357 -6.55 16.51 22.12
CA SER A 357 -6.73 17.65 21.22
C SER A 357 -6.50 19.02 21.89
N PHE A 358 -5.97 19.03 23.12
CA PHE A 358 -5.64 20.25 23.90
C PHE A 358 -4.15 20.39 24.19
#